data_AF-A0A2N8U7B4-F1
#
_entry.id   AF-A0A2N8U7B4-F1
#
_cell.length_a   1.000
_cell.length_b   1.000
_cell.length_c   1.000
_cell.angle_alpha   90.00
_cell.angle_beta   90.00
_cell.angle_gamma   90.00
#
_symmetry.space_group_name_H-M   'P 1'
#
loop_
_entity.id
_entity.type
_entity.pdbx_description
1 polymer ?
#
loop_
_entity_poly.entity_id
_entity_poly.type
_entity_poly.pdbx_seq_one_letter_code
_entity_poly.pdbx_strand_id
1 'polypeptide(L)'
;MLQISILASATAVSYYLYYLRDHNNLQVRCCTYSDLAGMLDEHFKDNFAFDHLEFEQIHSALKLPPTIKTNIKDCEDSHTALLMLLGYLRGHSLLGLELQFGWSYSRISRIRSEVVKLLLKKWSHLLNLCTCGEALLSQHILQQYAKQIQSKCGVDLVWGFVDGTLRPVTHPTVGQEAVYNGWKHFHALKYQIISTPDGLIFAQGPWDGSKNDWSVWKKSKVADWLQHWLFQENGKKLYLFGDKGYHLNTHLIMPYKGFDLQAEQTRFNVIMSKYRITVEWAIGSVAALFPPLNNRQQQKFLLTPVASDYLVAVLLRNALSCLKGNTTSQYFELDPPSLDVYFTELDEDSAAA
;
A
#
# COMPACT_ATOMS: atom_id res chain seq x y z
N MET A 1 36.58 12.83 2.05
CA MET A 1 37.18 12.23 0.83
C MET A 1 36.68 10.80 0.77
N LEU A 2 35.93 10.47 -0.28
CA LEU A 2 35.09 9.27 -0.38
C LEU A 2 35.89 7.96 -0.32
N GLN A 3 35.61 7.13 0.69
CA GLN A 3 35.80 5.68 0.60
C GLN A 3 34.43 5.06 0.29
N ILE A 4 34.08 5.08 -1.00
CA ILE A 4 32.95 4.29 -1.52
C ILE A 4 33.45 2.85 -1.61
N SER A 5 32.76 1.98 -0.90
CA SER A 5 32.82 0.53 -0.93
C SER A 5 32.56 -0.02 -2.33
N ILE A 6 33.64 -0.31 -3.04
CA ILE A 6 33.69 -1.02 -4.33
C ILE A 6 33.17 -2.48 -4.22
N LEU A 7 32.86 -2.97 -3.01
CA LEU A 7 32.40 -4.35 -2.80
C LEU A 7 30.92 -4.62 -3.12
N ALA A 8 30.05 -3.61 -3.26
CA ALA A 8 28.63 -3.84 -3.55
C ALA A 8 28.26 -3.83 -5.04
N SER A 9 29.13 -3.29 -5.92
CA SER A 9 28.89 -3.29 -7.38
C SER A 9 29.62 -4.41 -8.12
N ALA A 10 30.61 -5.05 -7.48
CA ALA A 10 31.42 -6.09 -8.11
C ALA A 10 30.75 -7.48 -8.09
N THR A 11 29.95 -7.81 -7.08
CA THR A 11 29.34 -9.15 -6.95
C THR A 11 28.20 -9.41 -7.93
N ALA A 12 27.38 -8.40 -8.26
CA ALA A 12 26.31 -8.55 -9.26
C ALA A 12 26.84 -8.55 -10.71
N VAL A 13 27.90 -7.79 -10.99
CA VAL A 13 28.47 -7.66 -12.35
C VAL A 13 29.46 -8.78 -12.66
N SER A 14 30.19 -9.31 -11.66
CA SER A 14 31.18 -10.37 -11.88
C SER A 14 30.54 -11.75 -12.08
N TYR A 15 29.36 -12.03 -11.52
CA TYR A 15 28.68 -13.31 -11.74
C TYR A 15 28.10 -13.43 -13.16
N TYR A 16 27.76 -12.29 -13.80
CA TYR A 16 27.21 -12.28 -15.16
C TYR A 16 28.28 -12.17 -16.25
N LEU A 17 29.41 -11.50 -15.97
CA LEU A 17 30.48 -11.32 -16.97
C LEU A 17 31.41 -12.54 -17.12
N TYR A 18 31.40 -13.51 -16.20
CA TYR A 18 32.21 -14.74 -16.37
C TYR A 18 31.65 -15.69 -17.45
N TYR A 19 30.41 -15.48 -17.92
CA TYR A 19 29.78 -16.31 -18.97
C TYR A 19 29.87 -15.72 -20.39
N LEU A 20 30.50 -14.56 -20.57
CA LEU A 20 30.67 -13.92 -21.88
C LEU A 20 32.09 -14.07 -22.40
N ARG A 21 32.55 -15.32 -22.56
CA ARG A 21 33.67 -15.62 -23.44
C ARG A 21 33.61 -17.04 -24.01
N ASP A 22 32.53 -17.34 -24.72
CA ASP A 22 32.64 -18.28 -25.84
C ASP A 22 31.68 -17.89 -26.96
N HIS A 23 32.21 -17.81 -28.18
CA HIS A 23 31.51 -17.30 -29.35
C HIS A 23 30.62 -18.39 -29.98
N ASN A 24 29.41 -18.00 -30.39
CA ASN A 24 28.44 -18.72 -31.25
C ASN A 24 27.29 -19.51 -30.62
N ASN A 25 26.71 -19.05 -29.51
CA ASN A 25 25.27 -19.11 -29.19
C ASN A 25 25.04 -18.59 -27.77
N LEU A 26 24.85 -17.28 -27.61
CA LEU A 26 24.46 -16.71 -26.31
C LEU A 26 22.99 -17.05 -26.04
N GLN A 27 22.73 -18.24 -25.50
CA GLN A 27 21.46 -18.51 -24.84
C GLN A 27 21.43 -17.67 -23.57
N VAL A 28 20.63 -16.59 -23.58
CA VAL A 28 20.31 -15.86 -22.36
C VAL A 28 19.52 -16.82 -21.48
N ARG A 29 20.16 -17.32 -20.41
CA ARG A 29 19.47 -18.17 -19.43
C ARG A 29 18.43 -17.33 -18.72
N CYS A 30 17.17 -17.73 -18.87
CA CYS A 30 16.07 -17.11 -18.14
C CYS A 30 16.16 -17.54 -16.67
N CYS A 31 16.13 -16.56 -15.77
CA CYS A 31 16.25 -16.75 -14.34
C CYS A 31 14.85 -16.89 -13.73
N THR A 32 14.70 -17.86 -12.83
CA THR A 32 13.48 -18.17 -12.09
C THR A 32 13.67 -17.92 -10.60
N TYR A 33 12.60 -18.01 -9.82
CA TYR A 33 12.68 -18.00 -8.36
C TYR A 33 13.71 -19.01 -7.81
N SER A 34 13.76 -20.22 -8.37
CA SER A 34 14.70 -21.26 -7.92
C SER A 34 16.17 -20.86 -8.13
N ASP A 35 16.46 -20.07 -9.16
CA ASP A 35 17.81 -19.56 -9.42
C ASP A 35 18.19 -18.44 -8.43
N LEU A 36 17.20 -17.77 -7.84
CA LEU A 36 17.37 -16.70 -6.86
C LEU A 36 17.30 -17.19 -5.41
N ALA A 37 16.88 -18.42 -5.14
CA ALA A 37 16.73 -18.99 -3.80
C ALA A 37 18.04 -19.08 -3.00
N GLY A 38 19.20 -19.01 -3.67
CA GLY A 38 20.51 -18.95 -3.01
C GLY A 38 20.96 -17.54 -2.62
N MET A 39 20.15 -16.51 -2.91
CA MET A 39 20.46 -15.13 -2.55
C MET A 39 20.41 -14.96 -1.02
N LEU A 40 21.28 -14.12 -0.45
CA LEU A 40 21.19 -13.77 0.97
C LEU A 40 19.92 -12.93 1.23
N ASP A 41 19.27 -13.12 2.38
CA ASP A 41 18.04 -12.40 2.74
C ASP A 41 18.18 -10.88 2.66
N GLU A 42 19.32 -10.32 3.05
CA GLU A 42 19.59 -8.88 2.94
C GLU A 42 19.50 -8.39 1.49
N HIS A 43 20.17 -9.09 0.57
CA HIS A 43 20.13 -8.76 -0.85
C HIS A 43 18.74 -9.03 -1.45
N PHE A 44 18.08 -10.11 -1.06
CA PHE A 44 16.75 -10.46 -1.55
C PHE A 44 15.74 -9.38 -1.14
N LYS A 45 15.82 -8.92 0.11
CA LYS A 45 15.00 -7.83 0.63
C LYS A 45 15.27 -6.49 -0.03
N ASP A 46 16.52 -6.17 -0.34
CA ASP A 46 16.84 -4.94 -1.08
C ASP A 46 16.21 -4.94 -2.48
N ASN A 47 16.27 -6.09 -3.17
CA ASN A 47 15.71 -6.27 -4.51
C ASN A 47 14.18 -6.39 -4.52
N PHE A 48 13.56 -7.01 -3.51
CA PHE A 48 12.16 -7.45 -3.55
C PHE A 48 11.29 -7.04 -2.36
N ALA A 49 11.80 -6.22 -1.45
CA ALA A 49 11.14 -5.69 -0.25
C ALA A 49 10.96 -6.67 0.94
N PHE A 50 11.13 -7.97 0.71
CA PHE A 50 10.88 -9.04 1.68
C PHE A 50 12.09 -9.95 1.78
N ASP A 51 12.31 -10.58 2.93
CA ASP A 51 13.20 -11.76 2.99
C ASP A 51 12.52 -13.01 2.38
N HIS A 52 13.24 -14.14 2.30
CA HIS A 52 12.69 -15.34 1.66
C HIS A 52 11.48 -15.91 2.39
N LEU A 53 11.49 -15.90 3.72
CA LEU A 53 10.39 -16.43 4.52
C LEU A 53 9.15 -15.55 4.38
N GLU A 54 9.31 -14.24 4.52
CA GLU A 54 8.26 -13.25 4.29
C GLU A 54 7.66 -13.41 2.89
N PHE A 55 8.51 -13.57 1.87
CA PHE A 55 8.07 -13.75 0.49
C PHE A 55 7.25 -15.03 0.29
N GLU A 56 7.69 -16.18 0.79
CA GLU A 56 6.94 -17.44 0.67
C GLU A 56 5.58 -17.39 1.39
N GLN A 57 5.55 -16.82 2.59
CA GLN A 57 4.31 -16.67 3.35
C GLN A 57 3.31 -15.75 2.62
N ILE A 58 3.79 -14.60 2.13
CA ILE A 58 2.96 -13.67 1.35
C ILE A 58 2.51 -14.32 0.05
N HIS A 59 3.40 -14.96 -0.70
CA HIS A 59 3.07 -15.63 -1.96
C HIS A 59 1.95 -16.67 -1.76
N SER A 60 2.10 -17.54 -0.76
CA SER A 60 1.10 -18.55 -0.40
C SER A 60 -0.26 -17.91 -0.08
N ALA A 61 -0.28 -16.84 0.73
CA ALA A 61 -1.51 -16.15 1.11
C ALA A 61 -2.19 -15.42 -0.05
N LEU A 62 -1.42 -14.90 -1.03
CA LEU A 62 -1.97 -14.24 -2.21
C LEU A 62 -2.75 -15.21 -3.11
N LYS A 63 -2.54 -16.53 -2.98
CA LYS A 63 -3.24 -17.59 -3.74
C LYS A 63 -3.26 -17.30 -5.25
N LEU A 64 -2.12 -16.87 -5.79
CA LEU A 64 -1.94 -16.69 -7.22
C LEU A 64 -2.07 -18.03 -7.95
N PRO A 65 -2.58 -18.06 -9.20
CA PRO A 65 -2.56 -19.29 -9.98
C PRO A 65 -1.08 -19.72 -10.16
N PRO A 66 -0.76 -21.03 -10.11
CA PRO A 66 0.63 -21.50 -10.16
C PRO A 66 1.42 -20.98 -11.37
N THR A 67 0.70 -20.67 -12.45
CA THR A 67 1.24 -20.10 -13.67
C THR A 67 0.45 -18.86 -14.08
N ILE A 68 1.16 -17.76 -14.30
CA ILE A 68 0.62 -16.49 -14.79
C ILE A 68 0.68 -16.50 -16.31
N LYS A 69 -0.49 -16.40 -16.94
CA LYS A 69 -0.64 -16.39 -18.40
C LYS A 69 -1.19 -15.05 -18.88
N THR A 70 -0.55 -14.47 -19.88
CA THR A 70 -1.02 -13.22 -20.50
C THR A 70 -1.90 -13.49 -21.72
N ASN A 71 -2.56 -12.45 -22.23
CA ASN A 71 -3.39 -12.51 -23.44
C ASN A 71 -2.61 -12.89 -24.71
N ILE A 72 -1.29 -12.70 -24.74
CA ILE A 72 -0.44 -13.10 -25.85
C ILE A 72 0.37 -14.39 -25.57
N LYS A 73 -0.10 -15.19 -24.61
CA LYS A 73 0.46 -16.51 -24.24
C LYS A 73 1.86 -16.47 -23.62
N ASP A 74 2.35 -15.31 -23.17
CA ASP A 74 3.48 -15.32 -22.23
C ASP A 74 3.07 -16.07 -20.95
N CYS A 75 4.01 -16.80 -20.36
CA CYS A 75 3.74 -17.78 -19.33
C CYS A 75 4.91 -17.84 -18.35
N GLU A 76 4.68 -17.52 -17.08
CA GLU A 76 5.69 -17.56 -16.03
C GLU A 76 5.13 -18.24 -14.77
N ASP A 77 5.97 -18.89 -13.97
CA ASP A 77 5.53 -19.36 -12.66
C ASP A 77 5.20 -18.18 -11.73
N SER A 78 4.29 -18.40 -10.80
CA SER A 78 3.77 -17.33 -9.94
C SER A 78 4.81 -16.69 -9.02
N HIS A 79 5.83 -17.45 -8.56
CA HIS A 79 6.90 -16.91 -7.72
C HIS A 79 7.76 -15.93 -8.52
N THR A 80 8.27 -16.36 -9.67
CA THR A 80 9.08 -15.52 -10.56
C THR A 80 8.28 -14.30 -11.04
N ALA A 81 7.01 -14.49 -11.41
CA ALA A 81 6.13 -13.39 -11.82
C ALA A 81 5.92 -12.35 -10.71
N LEU A 82 5.77 -12.80 -9.45
CA LEU A 82 5.66 -11.90 -8.31
C LEU A 82 6.98 -11.16 -8.07
N LEU A 83 8.14 -11.83 -8.18
CA LEU A 83 9.45 -11.16 -8.07
C LEU A 83 9.66 -10.10 -9.16
N MET A 84 9.21 -10.32 -10.40
CA MET A 84 9.24 -9.30 -11.44
C MET A 84 8.44 -8.05 -11.06
N LEU A 85 7.27 -8.22 -10.42
CA LEU A 85 6.48 -7.12 -9.90
C LEU A 85 7.19 -6.42 -8.73
N LEU A 86 7.71 -7.19 -7.76
CA LEU A 86 8.37 -6.64 -6.59
C LEU A 86 9.64 -5.87 -6.95
N GLY A 87 10.48 -6.41 -7.84
CA GLY A 87 11.66 -5.74 -8.36
C GLY A 87 11.30 -4.41 -9.04
N TYR A 88 10.22 -4.38 -9.83
CA TYR A 88 9.73 -3.13 -10.41
C TYR A 88 9.30 -2.13 -9.32
N LEU A 89 8.51 -2.58 -8.34
CA LEU A 89 8.07 -1.72 -7.21
C LEU A 89 9.23 -1.29 -6.30
N ARG A 90 10.37 -1.99 -6.34
CA ARG A 90 11.64 -1.61 -5.68
C ARG A 90 12.53 -0.71 -6.53
N GLY A 91 12.14 -0.43 -7.77
CA GLY A 91 12.74 0.63 -8.60
C GLY A 91 13.64 0.12 -9.70
N HIS A 92 13.67 -1.19 -9.93
CA HIS A 92 14.31 -1.74 -11.11
C HIS A 92 13.55 -1.27 -12.35
N SER A 93 14.28 -0.70 -13.31
CA SER A 93 13.71 -0.43 -14.63
C SER A 93 13.38 -1.76 -15.32
N LEU A 94 12.49 -1.73 -16.32
CA LEU A 94 12.19 -2.94 -17.08
C LEU A 94 13.45 -3.52 -17.77
N LEU A 95 14.42 -2.67 -18.14
CA LEU A 95 15.72 -3.11 -18.65
C LEU A 95 16.59 -3.75 -17.56
N GLY A 96 16.57 -3.20 -16.33
CA GLY A 96 17.25 -3.81 -15.20
C GLY A 96 16.67 -5.19 -14.86
N LEU A 97 15.35 -5.34 -14.93
CA LEU A 97 14.69 -6.63 -14.78
C LEU A 97 14.98 -7.57 -15.94
N GLU A 98 15.10 -7.08 -17.17
CA GLU A 98 15.54 -7.90 -18.32
C GLU A 98 16.94 -8.48 -18.11
N LEU A 99 17.87 -7.69 -17.57
CA LEU A 99 19.21 -8.16 -17.22
C LEU A 99 19.19 -9.18 -16.06
N GLN A 100 18.29 -9.00 -15.09
CA GLN A 100 18.18 -9.88 -13.93
C GLN A 100 17.48 -11.21 -14.25
N PHE A 101 16.41 -11.17 -15.07
CA PHE A 101 15.55 -12.31 -15.35
C PHE A 101 15.85 -12.98 -16.70
N GLY A 102 16.60 -12.35 -17.60
CA GLY A 102 16.89 -12.87 -18.94
C GLY A 102 15.69 -12.85 -19.90
N TRP A 103 14.55 -12.31 -19.47
CA TRP A 103 13.34 -12.15 -20.27
C TRP A 103 13.25 -10.74 -20.84
N SER A 104 12.74 -10.59 -22.06
CA SER A 104 12.56 -9.26 -22.66
C SER A 104 11.71 -8.34 -21.79
N TYR A 105 12.07 -7.05 -21.75
CA TYR A 105 11.36 -6.02 -20.98
C TYR A 105 9.85 -5.99 -21.28
N SER A 106 9.47 -6.32 -22.52
CA SER A 106 8.08 -6.38 -22.96
C SER A 106 7.31 -7.53 -22.31
N ARG A 107 7.93 -8.72 -22.20
CA ARG A 107 7.35 -9.87 -21.50
C ARG A 107 7.20 -9.58 -20.01
N ILE A 108 8.25 -9.07 -19.39
CA ILE A 108 8.25 -8.68 -17.97
C ILE A 108 7.14 -7.68 -17.68
N SER A 109 7.00 -6.64 -18.52
CA SER A 109 5.93 -5.64 -18.37
C SER A 109 4.53 -6.26 -18.42
N ARG A 110 4.29 -7.21 -19.32
CA ARG A 110 2.98 -7.88 -19.43
C ARG A 110 2.70 -8.83 -18.27
N ILE A 111 3.69 -9.65 -17.88
CA ILE A 111 3.56 -10.56 -16.73
C ILE A 111 3.27 -9.77 -15.46
N ARG A 112 4.07 -8.74 -15.17
CA ARG A 112 3.83 -7.83 -14.04
C ARG A 112 2.42 -7.24 -14.04
N SER A 113 1.98 -6.76 -15.20
CA SER A 113 0.65 -6.14 -15.34
C SER A 113 -0.48 -7.15 -15.09
N GLU A 114 -0.31 -8.39 -15.53
CA GLU A 114 -1.28 -9.45 -15.25
C GLU A 114 -1.28 -9.84 -13.77
N VAL A 115 -0.11 -9.89 -13.09
CA VAL A 115 -0.05 -10.10 -11.64
C VAL A 115 -0.82 -9.00 -10.90
N VAL A 116 -0.57 -7.72 -11.21
CA VAL A 116 -1.29 -6.58 -10.60
C VAL A 116 -2.79 -6.71 -10.79
N LYS A 117 -3.23 -7.07 -12.01
CA LYS A 117 -4.65 -7.27 -12.32
C LYS A 117 -5.26 -8.43 -11.52
N LEU A 118 -4.57 -9.56 -11.43
CA LEU A 118 -5.03 -10.72 -10.65
C LEU A 118 -5.15 -10.38 -9.16
N LEU A 119 -4.15 -9.69 -8.61
CA LEU A 119 -4.14 -9.26 -7.22
C LEU A 119 -5.29 -8.30 -6.91
N LEU A 120 -5.50 -7.27 -7.73
CA LEU A 120 -6.60 -6.33 -7.50
C LEU A 120 -7.96 -6.98 -7.75
N LYS A 121 -8.08 -7.88 -8.73
CA LYS A 121 -9.32 -8.62 -8.95
C LYS A 121 -9.70 -9.45 -7.72
N LYS A 122 -8.71 -10.11 -7.09
CA LYS A 122 -8.96 -11.01 -5.96
C LYS A 122 -9.05 -10.29 -4.61
N TRP A 123 -8.27 -9.22 -4.41
CA TRP A 123 -7.99 -8.67 -3.08
C TRP A 123 -8.30 -7.18 -2.92
N SER A 124 -8.82 -6.49 -3.94
CA SER A 124 -9.12 -5.05 -3.82
C SER A 124 -10.19 -4.73 -2.78
N HIS A 125 -11.04 -5.68 -2.41
CA HIS A 125 -12.03 -5.51 -1.34
C HIS A 125 -11.39 -5.25 0.02
N LEU A 126 -10.18 -5.79 0.26
CA LEU A 126 -9.42 -5.60 1.51
C LEU A 126 -8.88 -4.17 1.68
N LEU A 127 -8.88 -3.36 0.62
CA LEU A 127 -8.41 -1.97 0.65
C LEU A 127 -9.49 -0.99 1.10
N ASN A 128 -10.76 -1.40 1.10
CA ASN A 128 -11.90 -0.52 1.36
C ASN A 128 -12.68 -1.01 2.58
N LEU A 129 -12.84 -0.13 3.57
CA LEU A 129 -13.59 -0.41 4.80
C LEU A 129 -14.98 -0.98 4.52
N CYS A 130 -15.64 -0.48 3.47
CA CYS A 130 -17.01 -0.86 3.15
C CYS A 130 -17.13 -2.30 2.60
N THR A 131 -16.01 -2.93 2.23
CA THR A 131 -15.98 -4.24 1.54
C THR A 131 -14.98 -5.23 2.13
N CYS A 132 -14.20 -4.86 3.14
CA CYS A 132 -13.13 -5.74 3.66
C CYS A 132 -13.66 -6.92 4.50
N GLY A 133 -14.94 -6.92 4.83
CA GLY A 133 -15.60 -7.98 5.61
C GLY A 133 -15.43 -7.85 7.12
N GLU A 134 -16.26 -8.58 7.86
CA GLU A 134 -16.31 -8.56 9.32
C GLU A 134 -15.06 -9.17 9.98
N ALA A 135 -14.35 -10.05 9.26
CA ALA A 135 -13.08 -10.62 9.72
C ALA A 135 -12.04 -9.53 10.04
N LEU A 136 -12.08 -8.40 9.32
CA LEU A 136 -11.17 -7.27 9.53
C LEU A 136 -11.82 -6.11 10.27
N LEU A 137 -13.12 -5.87 10.08
CA LEU A 137 -13.83 -4.74 10.70
C LEU A 137 -15.21 -5.12 11.22
N SER A 138 -15.25 -5.98 12.23
CA SER A 138 -16.46 -6.18 13.04
C SER A 138 -16.69 -5.02 14.02
N GLN A 139 -17.92 -4.92 14.54
CA GLN A 139 -18.26 -3.98 15.60
C GLN A 139 -17.35 -4.16 16.84
N HIS A 140 -16.99 -5.41 17.17
CA HIS A 140 -16.09 -5.72 18.27
C HIS A 140 -14.69 -5.14 18.05
N ILE A 141 -14.13 -5.33 16.84
CA ILE A 141 -12.81 -4.81 16.47
C ILE A 141 -12.79 -3.28 16.53
N LEU A 142 -13.82 -2.62 16.01
CA LEU A 142 -13.93 -1.16 16.04
C LEU A 142 -14.01 -0.61 17.47
N GLN A 143 -14.71 -1.30 18.37
CA GLN A 143 -14.72 -0.94 19.79
C GLN A 143 -13.38 -1.18 20.47
N GLN A 144 -12.66 -2.25 20.11
CA GLN A 144 -11.31 -2.52 20.60
C GLN A 144 -10.35 -1.41 20.17
N TYR A 145 -10.42 -0.96 18.92
CA TYR A 145 -9.65 0.19 18.44
C TYR A 145 -9.94 1.47 19.23
N ALA A 146 -11.22 1.77 19.47
CA ALA A 146 -11.61 2.94 20.25
C ALA A 146 -11.08 2.87 21.70
N LYS A 147 -11.21 1.71 22.35
CA LYS A 147 -10.67 1.48 23.70
C LYS A 147 -9.15 1.64 23.73
N GLN A 148 -8.44 1.12 22.72
CA GLN A 148 -6.99 1.20 22.68
C GLN A 148 -6.50 2.63 22.50
N ILE A 149 -7.13 3.41 21.62
CA ILE A 149 -6.84 4.84 21.48
C ILE A 149 -7.14 5.59 22.78
N GLN A 150 -8.31 5.34 23.39
CA GLN A 150 -8.70 5.95 24.66
C GLN A 150 -7.69 5.66 25.77
N SER A 151 -7.19 4.42 25.87
CA SER A 151 -6.19 4.05 26.88
C SER A 151 -4.90 4.87 26.77
N LYS A 152 -4.53 5.27 25.54
CA LYS A 152 -3.31 6.02 25.27
C LYS A 152 -3.48 7.53 25.41
N CYS A 153 -4.65 8.09 25.11
CA CYS A 153 -4.83 9.54 24.97
C CYS A 153 -5.98 10.14 25.80
N GLY A 154 -6.82 9.30 26.41
CA GLY A 154 -8.00 9.71 27.18
C GLY A 154 -9.19 10.16 26.32
N VAL A 155 -9.10 10.13 24.99
CA VAL A 155 -10.20 10.48 24.08
C VAL A 155 -11.00 9.23 23.73
N ASP A 156 -12.28 9.24 24.08
CA ASP A 156 -13.22 8.16 23.78
C ASP A 156 -13.72 8.23 22.32
N LEU A 157 -14.25 7.12 21.83
CA LEU A 157 -15.00 6.97 20.57
C LEU A 157 -14.21 7.17 19.25
N VAL A 158 -12.93 7.53 19.30
CA VAL A 158 -12.08 7.58 18.10
C VAL A 158 -11.46 6.21 17.84
N TRP A 159 -11.74 5.61 16.69
CA TRP A 159 -11.25 4.26 16.36
C TRP A 159 -10.15 4.24 15.30
N GLY A 160 -9.87 5.37 14.64
CA GLY A 160 -8.84 5.43 13.62
C GLY A 160 -8.63 6.85 13.08
N PHE A 161 -7.67 6.98 12.18
CA PHE A 161 -7.23 8.26 11.64
C PHE A 161 -7.35 8.25 10.13
N VAL A 162 -7.84 9.35 9.55
CA VAL A 162 -8.01 9.50 8.10
C VAL A 162 -7.20 10.68 7.59
N ASP A 163 -6.54 10.50 6.45
CA ASP A 163 -5.85 11.58 5.77
C ASP A 163 -5.84 11.38 4.24
N GLY A 164 -5.76 12.49 3.53
CA GLY A 164 -5.57 12.51 2.09
C GLY A 164 -4.08 12.47 1.75
N THR A 165 -3.72 11.64 0.78
CA THR A 165 -2.35 11.64 0.24
C THR A 165 -2.35 11.87 -1.26
N LEU A 166 -1.36 12.62 -1.73
CA LEU A 166 -1.09 12.85 -3.15
C LEU A 166 0.10 11.99 -3.55
N ARG A 167 -0.08 11.19 -4.60
CA ARG A 167 1.00 10.44 -5.26
C ARG A 167 1.42 11.18 -6.51
N PRO A 168 2.59 11.87 -6.49
CA PRO A 168 3.02 12.70 -7.61
C PRO A 168 3.19 11.88 -8.88
N VAL A 169 2.71 12.41 -10.00
CA VAL A 169 2.89 11.83 -11.33
C VAL A 169 3.67 12.77 -12.23
N THR A 170 4.34 12.20 -13.22
CA THR A 170 4.90 12.97 -14.33
C THR A 170 3.77 13.73 -15.02
N HIS A 171 4.08 14.91 -15.55
CA HIS A 171 3.13 15.72 -16.30
C HIS A 171 2.50 14.89 -17.44
N PRO A 172 1.19 14.58 -17.39
CA PRO A 172 0.55 13.82 -18.46
C PRO A 172 0.19 14.73 -19.63
N THR A 173 0.14 14.17 -20.84
CA THR A 173 -0.29 14.91 -22.04
C THR A 173 -1.82 15.03 -22.12
N VAL A 174 -2.55 14.10 -21.47
CA VAL A 174 -4.02 14.01 -21.48
C VAL A 174 -4.54 13.99 -20.05
N GLY A 175 -5.68 14.63 -19.79
CA GLY A 175 -6.32 14.64 -18.47
C GLY A 175 -5.56 15.47 -17.42
N GLN A 176 -4.75 16.43 -17.87
CA GLN A 176 -3.88 17.23 -17.02
C GLN A 176 -4.65 17.94 -15.90
N GLU A 177 -5.78 18.58 -16.22
CA GLU A 177 -6.60 19.34 -15.28
C GLU A 177 -7.12 18.47 -14.12
N ALA A 178 -7.47 17.21 -14.40
CA ALA A 178 -7.97 16.30 -13.39
C ALA A 178 -6.92 15.98 -12.32
N VAL A 179 -5.66 15.80 -12.74
CA VAL A 179 -4.56 15.40 -11.85
C VAL A 179 -3.71 16.57 -11.36
N TYR A 180 -3.86 17.78 -11.93
CA TYR A 180 -3.15 18.96 -11.43
C TYR A 180 -3.74 19.44 -10.09
N ASN A 181 -2.89 19.51 -9.06
CA ASN A 181 -3.28 20.03 -7.76
C ASN A 181 -2.89 21.52 -7.65
N GLY A 182 -3.89 22.40 -7.64
CA GLY A 182 -3.67 23.85 -7.60
C GLY A 182 -3.05 24.38 -6.30
N TRP A 183 -3.16 23.65 -5.18
CA TRP A 183 -2.56 24.05 -3.91
C TRP A 183 -1.08 23.67 -3.81
N LYS A 184 -0.72 22.48 -4.31
CA LYS A 184 0.64 21.96 -4.27
C LYS A 184 1.47 22.26 -5.53
N HIS A 185 0.82 22.76 -6.59
CA HIS A 185 1.46 23.11 -7.87
C HIS A 185 2.18 21.93 -8.55
N PHE A 186 1.63 20.71 -8.45
CA PHE A 186 2.11 19.53 -9.18
C PHE A 186 0.97 18.58 -9.58
N HIS A 187 1.25 17.67 -10.52
CA HIS A 187 0.30 16.64 -10.96
C HIS A 187 0.38 15.41 -10.07
N ALA A 188 -0.75 14.88 -9.64
CA ALA A 188 -0.83 13.76 -8.72
C ALA A 188 -2.15 12.99 -8.84
N LEU A 189 -2.12 11.74 -8.39
CA LEU A 189 -3.33 11.01 -8.02
C LEU A 189 -3.58 11.19 -6.53
N LYS A 190 -4.84 11.36 -6.13
CA LYS A 190 -5.22 11.47 -4.73
C LYS A 190 -5.76 10.14 -4.20
N TYR A 191 -5.40 9.80 -2.97
CA TYR A 191 -5.94 8.67 -2.23
C TYR A 191 -6.39 9.12 -0.86
N GLN A 192 -7.46 8.52 -0.34
CA GLN A 192 -7.82 8.61 1.07
C GLN A 192 -7.27 7.39 1.79
N ILE A 193 -6.52 7.63 2.86
CA ILE A 193 -5.89 6.61 3.68
C ILE A 193 -6.53 6.64 5.05
N ILE A 194 -6.97 5.48 5.51
CA ILE A 194 -7.46 5.27 6.87
C ILE A 194 -6.51 4.30 7.55
N SER A 195 -5.93 4.73 8.68
CA SER A 195 -5.02 3.93 9.50
C SER A 195 -5.72 3.52 10.79
N THR A 196 -5.63 2.22 11.09
CA THR A 196 -6.19 1.61 12.30
C THR A 196 -5.09 1.31 13.33
N PRO A 197 -5.44 1.18 14.63
CA PRO A 197 -4.48 0.94 15.71
C PRO A 197 -3.67 -0.34 15.59
N ASP A 198 -4.24 -1.39 15.00
CA ASP A 198 -3.56 -2.66 14.67
C ASP A 198 -2.51 -2.50 13.55
N GLY A 199 -2.42 -1.31 12.98
CA GLY A 199 -1.46 -0.94 11.98
C GLY A 199 -1.88 -1.29 10.55
N LEU A 200 -3.11 -1.71 10.29
CA LEU A 200 -3.60 -1.86 8.91
C LEU A 200 -3.87 -0.51 8.23
N ILE A 201 -3.86 -0.55 6.90
CA ILE A 201 -4.15 0.59 6.02
C ILE A 201 -5.30 0.24 5.07
N PHE A 202 -6.32 1.09 5.05
CA PHE A 202 -7.36 1.08 4.04
C PHE A 202 -7.14 2.25 3.08
N ALA A 203 -7.09 1.98 1.78
CA ALA A 203 -6.77 2.94 0.75
C ALA A 203 -7.88 3.01 -0.31
N GLN A 204 -8.51 4.17 -0.42
CA GLN A 204 -9.56 4.42 -1.41
C GLN A 204 -9.09 5.41 -2.48
N GLY A 205 -9.30 5.05 -3.74
CA GLY A 205 -8.89 5.82 -4.90
C GLY A 205 -8.47 4.92 -6.07
N PRO A 206 -7.76 5.47 -7.06
CA PRO A 206 -7.34 6.88 -7.16
C PRO A 206 -8.52 7.82 -7.38
N TRP A 207 -8.37 9.06 -6.91
CA TRP A 207 -9.21 10.19 -7.21
C TRP A 207 -8.40 11.25 -7.97
N ASP A 208 -9.11 12.12 -8.70
CA ASP A 208 -8.56 13.33 -9.29
C ASP A 208 -7.69 14.10 -8.27
N GLY A 209 -6.42 14.36 -8.62
CA GLY A 209 -5.48 15.11 -7.77
C GLY A 209 -5.93 16.54 -7.46
N SER A 210 -6.81 17.11 -8.29
CA SER A 210 -7.43 18.42 -8.09
C SER A 210 -8.44 18.46 -6.94
N LYS A 211 -8.96 17.32 -6.47
CA LYS A 211 -10.01 17.28 -5.43
C LYS A 211 -9.43 17.51 -4.05
N ASN A 212 -10.20 18.19 -3.19
CA ASN A 212 -9.87 18.31 -1.76
C ASN A 212 -10.29 17.04 -0.98
N ASP A 213 -9.78 16.90 0.24
CA ASP A 213 -9.97 15.68 1.05
C ASP A 213 -11.43 15.48 1.45
N TRP A 214 -12.15 16.57 1.75
CA TRP A 214 -13.58 16.52 1.99
C TRP A 214 -14.40 15.98 0.81
N SER A 215 -14.03 16.34 -0.42
CA SER A 215 -14.72 15.83 -1.62
C SER A 215 -14.49 14.33 -1.78
N VAL A 216 -13.29 13.86 -1.47
CA VAL A 216 -12.96 12.42 -1.49
C VAL A 216 -13.74 11.70 -0.39
N TRP A 217 -13.78 12.23 0.84
CA TRP A 217 -14.55 11.67 1.94
C TRP A 217 -16.02 11.43 1.58
N LYS A 218 -16.69 12.43 1.01
CA LYS A 218 -18.10 12.29 0.59
C LYS A 218 -18.30 11.22 -0.47
N LYS A 219 -17.36 11.08 -1.41
CA LYS A 219 -17.42 10.06 -2.48
C LYS A 219 -17.07 8.66 -1.97
N SER A 220 -16.29 8.56 -0.91
CA SER A 220 -15.80 7.30 -0.36
C SER A 220 -16.88 6.42 0.29
N LYS A 221 -18.05 6.99 0.61
CA LYS A 221 -19.17 6.29 1.27
C LYS A 221 -18.85 5.71 2.65
N VAL A 222 -17.69 6.04 3.23
CA VAL A 222 -17.29 5.59 4.57
C VAL A 222 -18.27 6.09 5.63
N ALA A 223 -18.66 7.36 5.59
CA ALA A 223 -19.65 7.89 6.54
C ALA A 223 -21.00 7.17 6.46
N ASP A 224 -21.47 6.86 5.24
CA ASP A 224 -22.72 6.15 5.01
C ASP A 224 -22.62 4.72 5.55
N TRP A 225 -21.50 4.03 5.28
CA TRP A 225 -21.23 2.68 5.81
C TRP A 225 -21.18 2.65 7.34
N LEU A 226 -20.46 3.59 7.96
CA LEU A 226 -20.41 3.71 9.42
C LEU A 226 -21.80 3.93 10.03
N GLN A 227 -22.68 4.68 9.36
CA GLN A 227 -24.03 4.95 9.85
C GLN A 227 -24.96 3.72 9.82
N HIS A 228 -24.73 2.78 8.89
CA HIS A 228 -25.50 1.53 8.81
C HIS A 228 -24.99 0.46 9.78
N TRP A 229 -23.68 0.43 10.04
CA TRP A 229 -23.01 -0.64 10.79
C TRP A 229 -22.68 -0.32 12.25
N LEU A 230 -22.59 0.96 12.64
CA LEU A 230 -22.16 1.38 13.98
C LEU A 230 -23.25 2.07 14.78
N PHE A 231 -24.16 1.27 15.33
CA PHE A 231 -24.72 1.58 16.64
C PHE A 231 -23.94 0.78 17.66
N GLN A 232 -23.26 1.41 18.63
CA GLN A 232 -22.86 0.66 19.83
C GLN A 232 -24.11 0.08 20.50
N GLU A 233 -23.97 -1.00 21.26
CA GLU A 233 -25.04 -1.55 22.13
C GLU A 233 -25.68 -0.46 23.02
N ASN A 234 -24.95 0.64 23.26
CA ASN A 234 -25.33 1.77 24.11
C ASN A 234 -25.77 3.02 23.33
N GLY A 235 -25.91 2.95 21.99
CA GLY A 235 -26.32 4.09 21.14
C GLY A 235 -25.25 5.16 20.87
N LYS A 236 -24.01 4.98 21.35
CA LYS A 236 -22.89 5.89 21.04
C LYS A 236 -22.31 5.65 19.65
N LYS A 237 -21.94 6.72 18.95
CA LYS A 237 -21.32 6.68 17.62
C LYS A 237 -19.79 6.63 17.74
N LEU A 238 -19.15 5.87 16.85
CA LEU A 238 -17.70 5.87 16.69
C LEU A 238 -17.28 6.84 15.57
N TYR A 239 -16.09 7.42 15.71
CA TYR A 239 -15.57 8.46 14.84
C TYR A 239 -14.17 8.14 14.30
N LEU A 240 -13.94 8.52 13.06
CA LEU A 240 -12.59 8.74 12.55
C LEU A 240 -12.12 10.15 12.93
N PHE A 241 -10.82 10.32 13.09
CA PHE A 241 -10.20 11.63 13.31
C PHE A 241 -9.44 12.07 12.06
N GLY A 242 -9.89 13.17 11.45
CA GLY A 242 -9.29 13.76 10.24
C GLY A 242 -8.45 15.00 10.51
N ASP A 243 -7.76 15.46 9.48
CA ASP A 243 -7.02 16.72 9.49
C ASP A 243 -7.96 17.95 9.36
N LYS A 244 -7.38 19.16 9.26
CA LYS A 244 -8.16 20.41 9.14
C LYS A 244 -8.83 20.59 7.76
N GLY A 245 -8.43 19.83 6.75
CA GLY A 245 -8.99 19.83 5.40
C GLY A 245 -10.35 19.12 5.29
N TYR A 246 -10.73 18.32 6.29
CA TYR A 246 -12.06 17.73 6.39
C TYR A 246 -13.10 18.67 7.01
N HIS A 247 -14.37 18.28 6.99
CA HIS A 247 -15.46 18.93 7.71
C HIS A 247 -16.04 17.97 8.74
N LEU A 248 -16.64 18.52 9.80
CA LEU A 248 -17.37 17.73 10.79
C LEU A 248 -18.49 16.94 10.10
N ASN A 249 -18.59 15.65 10.44
CA ASN A 249 -19.61 14.75 9.93
C ASN A 249 -20.05 13.78 11.03
N THR A 250 -21.15 13.07 10.82
CA THR A 250 -21.72 12.10 11.76
C THR A 250 -20.72 11.07 12.29
N HIS A 251 -19.71 10.71 11.49
CA HIS A 251 -18.66 9.75 11.87
C HIS A 251 -17.23 10.26 11.63
N LEU A 252 -17.06 11.59 11.50
CA LEU A 252 -15.75 12.22 11.31
C LEU A 252 -15.65 13.47 12.19
N ILE A 253 -14.65 13.48 13.06
CA ILE A 253 -14.28 14.65 13.85
C ILE A 253 -12.92 15.18 13.42
N MET A 254 -12.65 16.42 13.81
CA MET A 254 -11.45 17.15 13.40
C MET A 254 -10.98 18.08 14.52
N PRO A 255 -9.75 18.60 14.47
CA PRO A 255 -9.28 19.58 15.43
C PRO A 255 -10.20 20.81 15.48
N TYR A 256 -10.42 21.36 16.68
CA TYR A 256 -11.11 22.64 16.86
C TYR A 256 -10.38 23.76 16.08
N LYS A 257 -11.14 24.65 15.46
CA LYS A 257 -10.65 25.79 14.66
C LYS A 257 -11.01 27.12 15.33
N GLY A 258 -10.19 28.15 15.13
CA GLY A 258 -10.43 29.50 15.66
C GLY A 258 -9.17 30.09 16.29
N PHE A 259 -9.20 31.40 16.55
CA PHE A 259 -8.14 32.12 17.25
C PHE A 259 -8.29 31.99 18.78
N ASP A 260 -9.52 32.04 19.28
CA ASP A 260 -9.83 32.00 20.72
C ASP A 260 -10.28 30.60 21.17
N LEU A 261 -9.40 29.60 21.03
CA LEU A 261 -9.69 28.25 21.51
C LEU A 261 -9.67 28.21 23.05
N GLN A 262 -10.69 27.58 23.63
CA GLN A 262 -10.71 27.30 25.06
C GLN A 262 -9.56 26.36 25.44
N ALA A 263 -9.14 26.40 26.72
CA ALA A 263 -8.04 25.57 27.20
C ALA A 263 -8.27 24.07 26.94
N GLU A 264 -9.50 23.59 27.09
CA GLU A 264 -9.88 22.19 26.83
C GLU A 264 -9.79 21.83 25.34
N GLN A 265 -10.24 22.72 24.45
CA GLN A 265 -10.15 22.54 22.99
C GLN A 265 -8.69 22.51 22.52
N THR A 266 -7.86 23.39 23.09
CA THR A 266 -6.41 23.41 22.83
C THR A 266 -5.75 22.12 23.31
N ARG A 267 -6.08 21.67 24.53
CA ARG A 267 -5.59 20.40 25.07
C ARG A 267 -6.00 19.22 24.19
N PHE A 268 -7.27 19.16 23.77
CA PHE A 268 -7.76 18.14 22.85
C PHE A 268 -6.97 18.14 21.53
N ASN A 269 -6.78 19.30 20.92
CA ASN A 269 -6.02 19.43 19.67
C ASN A 269 -4.56 18.96 19.82
N VAL A 270 -3.89 19.33 20.92
CA VAL A 270 -2.51 18.91 21.21
C VAL A 270 -2.43 17.39 21.38
N ILE A 271 -3.34 16.81 22.16
CA ILE A 271 -3.41 15.37 22.37
C ILE A 271 -3.64 14.67 21.03
N MET A 272 -4.72 15.00 20.31
CA MET A 272 -5.09 14.30 19.09
C MET A 272 -4.07 14.48 17.96
N SER A 273 -3.39 15.63 17.87
CA SER A 273 -2.30 15.82 16.90
C SER A 273 -1.15 14.83 17.12
N LYS A 274 -0.85 14.45 18.36
CA LYS A 274 0.19 13.46 18.69
C LYS A 274 -0.17 12.08 18.16
N TYR A 275 -1.44 11.68 18.23
CA TYR A 275 -1.87 10.35 17.78
C TYR A 275 -2.21 10.31 16.29
N ARG A 276 -2.66 11.43 15.71
CA ARG A 276 -2.95 11.53 14.26
C ARG A 276 -1.72 11.23 13.39
N ILE A 277 -0.50 11.47 13.88
CA ILE A 277 0.74 11.19 13.15
C ILE A 277 0.84 9.73 12.65
N THR A 278 0.10 8.79 13.25
CA THR A 278 0.08 7.39 12.84
C THR A 278 -0.43 7.19 11.42
N VAL A 279 -1.36 8.03 10.94
CA VAL A 279 -1.80 7.99 9.53
C VAL A 279 -0.69 8.47 8.59
N GLU A 280 0.16 9.41 9.04
CA GLU A 280 1.31 9.87 8.27
C GLU A 280 2.41 8.79 8.24
N TRP A 281 2.63 8.07 9.35
CA TRP A 281 3.49 6.88 9.39
C TRP A 281 2.99 5.79 8.45
N ALA A 282 1.68 5.53 8.45
CA ALA A 282 1.04 4.60 7.52
C ALA A 282 1.31 4.99 6.06
N ILE A 283 1.01 6.24 5.69
CA ILE A 283 1.27 6.80 4.34
C ILE A 283 2.76 6.70 3.96
N GLY A 284 3.66 7.00 4.90
CA GLY A 284 5.10 6.97 4.71
C GLY A 284 5.63 5.54 4.56
N SER A 285 5.08 4.57 5.29
CA SER A 285 5.55 3.18 5.28
C SER A 285 5.39 2.50 3.91
N VAL A 286 4.34 2.84 3.14
CA VAL A 286 4.16 2.34 1.78
C VAL A 286 5.28 2.83 0.86
N ALA A 287 5.64 4.11 0.97
CA ALA A 287 6.73 4.70 0.19
C ALA A 287 8.12 4.24 0.67
N ALA A 288 8.29 3.95 1.95
CA ALA A 288 9.52 3.36 2.47
C ALA A 288 9.73 1.93 1.93
N LEU A 289 8.66 1.14 1.87
CA LEU A 289 8.69 -0.22 1.32
C LEU A 289 8.87 -0.22 -0.20
N PHE A 290 8.24 0.73 -0.91
CA PHE A 290 8.30 0.86 -2.37
C PHE A 290 8.63 2.31 -2.80
N PRO A 291 9.91 2.73 -2.72
CA PRO A 291 10.35 4.11 -2.98
C PRO A 291 9.94 4.72 -4.33
N PRO A 292 9.92 3.98 -5.45
CA PRO A 292 9.43 4.48 -6.75
C PRO A 292 8.05 5.12 -6.74
N LEU A 293 7.18 4.70 -5.82
CA LEU A 293 5.81 5.22 -5.72
C LEU A 293 5.76 6.69 -5.23
N ASN A 294 6.86 7.19 -4.65
CA ASN A 294 7.02 8.59 -4.30
C ASN A 294 7.90 9.36 -5.31
N ASN A 295 8.42 8.68 -6.34
CA ASN A 295 9.25 9.31 -7.36
C ASN A 295 8.42 9.73 -8.58
N ARG A 296 8.14 11.05 -8.66
CA ARG A 296 7.38 11.66 -9.74
C ARG A 296 7.83 11.26 -11.15
N GLN A 297 9.14 11.12 -11.38
CA GLN A 297 9.70 10.82 -12.70
C GLN A 297 9.43 9.37 -13.15
N GLN A 298 9.24 8.46 -12.19
CA GLN A 298 8.93 7.06 -12.44
C GLN A 298 7.41 6.81 -12.52
N GLN A 299 6.62 7.65 -11.85
CA GLN A 299 5.15 7.60 -11.88
C GLN A 299 4.58 8.23 -13.16
N LYS A 300 4.65 7.50 -14.28
CA LYS A 300 4.16 7.96 -15.58
C LYS A 300 2.70 7.54 -15.80
N PHE A 301 1.78 8.38 -15.35
CA PHE A 301 0.32 8.21 -15.56
C PHE A 301 0.00 8.03 -17.06
N LEU A 302 -0.94 7.13 -17.38
CA LEU A 302 -1.32 6.68 -18.74
C LEU A 302 -0.28 5.82 -19.49
N LEU A 303 0.98 5.79 -19.04
CA LEU A 303 2.03 4.92 -19.62
C LEU A 303 2.32 3.69 -18.77
N THR A 304 2.06 3.80 -17.47
CA THR A 304 2.25 2.74 -16.48
C THR A 304 1.02 2.69 -15.57
N PRO A 305 0.70 1.52 -14.98
CA PRO A 305 -0.47 1.35 -14.12
C PRO A 305 -0.24 1.95 -12.72
N VAL A 306 0.22 3.20 -12.63
CA VAL A 306 0.58 3.90 -11.38
C VAL A 306 -0.51 3.83 -10.31
N ALA A 307 -1.77 3.84 -10.74
CA ALA A 307 -2.92 3.75 -9.87
C ALA A 307 -2.98 2.39 -9.15
N SER A 308 -2.88 1.33 -9.95
CA SER A 308 -2.94 -0.05 -9.51
C SER A 308 -1.70 -0.47 -8.75
N ASP A 309 -0.52 -0.01 -9.18
CA ASP A 309 0.77 -0.26 -8.52
C ASP A 309 0.73 0.25 -7.06
N TYR A 310 0.16 1.43 -6.82
CA TYR A 310 0.00 1.96 -5.46
C TYR A 310 -0.95 1.12 -4.60
N LEU A 311 -2.09 0.68 -5.14
CA LEU A 311 -3.05 -0.15 -4.40
C LEU A 311 -2.48 -1.54 -4.05
N VAL A 312 -1.77 -2.17 -4.99
CA VAL A 312 -1.07 -3.42 -4.73
C VAL A 312 0.03 -3.24 -3.69
N ALA A 313 0.76 -2.13 -3.73
CA ALA A 313 1.75 -1.82 -2.71
C ALA A 313 1.15 -1.67 -1.30
N VAL A 314 -0.07 -1.13 -1.18
CA VAL A 314 -0.79 -1.10 0.10
C VAL A 314 -1.15 -2.52 0.58
N LEU A 315 -1.67 -3.39 -0.31
CA LEU A 315 -1.95 -4.79 0.02
C LEU A 315 -0.70 -5.51 0.54
N LEU A 316 0.41 -5.39 -0.17
CA LEU A 316 1.68 -6.02 0.18
C LEU A 316 2.28 -5.44 1.49
N ARG A 317 2.12 -4.14 1.73
CA ARG A 317 2.53 -3.51 2.98
C ARG A 317 1.68 -4.00 4.17
N ASN A 318 0.38 -4.22 3.97
CA ASN A 318 -0.48 -4.80 5.00
C ASN A 318 -0.13 -6.26 5.27
N ALA A 319 0.13 -7.05 4.22
CA ALA A 319 0.61 -8.42 4.35
C ALA A 319 1.87 -8.50 5.22
N LEU A 320 2.86 -7.63 4.93
CA LEU A 320 4.06 -7.53 5.75
C LEU A 320 3.77 -7.11 7.20
N SER A 321 2.80 -6.21 7.40
CA SER A 321 2.37 -5.83 8.75
C SER A 321 1.76 -7.02 9.49
N CYS A 322 0.95 -7.84 8.84
CA CYS A 322 0.38 -9.05 9.45
C CYS A 322 1.45 -10.07 9.90
N LEU A 323 2.61 -10.08 9.24
CA LEU A 323 3.71 -10.99 9.59
C LEU A 323 4.55 -10.54 10.79
N LYS A 324 4.80 -9.22 10.94
CA LYS A 324 5.76 -8.72 11.95
C LYS A 324 5.36 -7.45 12.70
N GLY A 325 4.13 -6.99 12.50
CA GLY A 325 3.69 -5.69 13.00
C GLY A 325 4.34 -4.51 12.28
N ASN A 326 4.08 -3.31 12.79
CA ASN A 326 4.67 -2.07 12.32
C ASN A 326 4.70 -1.01 13.44
N THR A 327 5.20 0.18 13.15
CA THR A 327 5.28 1.28 14.12
C THR A 327 3.93 1.62 14.75
N THR A 328 2.84 1.58 13.97
CA THR A 328 1.49 1.90 14.48
C THR A 328 0.98 0.82 15.44
N SER A 329 1.11 -0.46 15.06
CA SER A 329 0.71 -1.59 15.91
C SER A 329 1.47 -1.60 17.25
N GLN A 330 2.78 -1.33 17.20
CA GLN A 330 3.61 -1.20 18.39
C GLN A 330 3.24 0.01 19.25
N TYR A 331 2.94 1.15 18.62
CA TYR A 331 2.58 2.38 19.33
C TYR A 331 1.26 2.25 20.10
N PHE A 332 0.29 1.54 19.51
CA PHE A 332 -0.97 1.23 20.16
C PHE A 332 -0.96 -0.08 20.94
N GLU A 333 0.10 -0.88 20.92
CA GLU A 333 0.15 -2.21 21.56
C GLU A 333 -1.03 -3.09 21.12
N LEU A 334 -1.30 -3.10 19.82
CA LEU A 334 -2.34 -3.92 19.24
C LEU A 334 -1.80 -4.60 17.99
N ASP A 335 -1.69 -5.93 18.04
CA ASP A 335 -1.16 -6.69 16.93
C ASP A 335 -2.13 -6.70 15.73
N PRO A 336 -1.62 -6.66 14.50
CA PRO A 336 -2.42 -6.88 13.30
C PRO A 336 -3.01 -8.30 13.29
N PRO A 337 -4.07 -8.54 12.51
CA PRO A 337 -4.55 -9.89 12.27
C PRO A 337 -3.46 -10.75 11.63
N SER A 338 -3.60 -12.07 11.75
CA SER A 338 -2.74 -13.00 11.01
C SER A 338 -2.89 -12.81 9.51
N LEU A 339 -1.87 -13.24 8.75
CA LEU A 339 -1.87 -13.14 7.29
C LEU A 339 -3.07 -13.88 6.65
N ASP A 340 -3.47 -15.02 7.22
CA ASP A 340 -4.61 -15.82 6.75
C ASP A 340 -5.94 -15.10 6.97
N VAL A 341 -6.09 -14.40 8.11
CA VAL A 341 -7.28 -13.57 8.39
C VAL A 341 -7.33 -12.37 7.45
N TYR A 342 -6.17 -11.75 7.14
CA TYR A 342 -6.12 -10.65 6.18
C TYR A 342 -6.52 -11.08 4.77
N PHE A 343 -6.00 -12.20 4.27
CA PHE A 343 -6.34 -12.74 2.94
C PHE A 343 -7.56 -13.68 2.98
N THR A 344 -8.65 -13.19 3.59
CA THR A 344 -9.97 -13.83 3.55
C THR A 344 -10.69 -13.45 2.26
N GLU A 345 -11.19 -14.46 1.54
CA GLU A 345 -11.96 -14.27 0.30
C GLU A 345 -13.33 -13.67 0.63
N LEU A 346 -13.91 -12.90 -0.28
CA LEU A 346 -15.29 -12.45 -0.14
C LEU A 346 -16.20 -13.67 -0.26
N ASP A 347 -17.09 -13.87 0.72
CA ASP A 347 -18.19 -14.80 0.57
C ASP A 347 -19.06 -14.31 -0.60
N GLU A 348 -19.20 -15.12 -1.65
CA GLU A 348 -19.94 -14.76 -2.88
C GLU A 348 -21.40 -14.36 -2.60
N ASP A 349 -21.97 -14.79 -1.46
CA ASP A 349 -23.32 -14.44 -1.01
C ASP A 349 -23.46 -12.99 -0.48
N SER A 350 -22.35 -12.35 -0.10
CA SER A 350 -22.37 -10.97 0.44
C SER A 350 -22.33 -9.89 -0.66
N ALA A 351 -22.01 -10.26 -1.90
CA ALA A 351 -21.93 -9.35 -3.04
C ALA A 351 -23.29 -9.10 -3.74
N ALA A 352 -24.35 -9.80 -3.31
CA ALA A 352 -25.70 -9.73 -3.88
C ALA A 352 -26.71 -8.91 -3.04
N ALA A 353 -26.27 -8.28 -1.94
CA ALA A 353 -27.06 -7.40 -1.08
C ALA A 353 -26.52 -5.97 -1.12
#